data_AF-A0A2K3P026-F1
#
_entry.id   AF-A0A2K3P026-F1
#
_cell.length_a   1.000
_cell.length_b   1.000
_cell.length_c   1.000
_cell.angle_alpha   90.00
_cell.angle_beta   90.00
_cell.angle_gamma   90.00
#
_symmetry.space_group_name_H-M   'P 1'
#
loop_
_entity.id
_entity.type
_entity.pdbx_description
1 polymer ?
#
loop_
_entity_poly.entity_id
_entity_poly.type
_entity_poly.pdbx_seq_one_letter_code
_entity_poly.pdbx_strand_id
1 'polypeptide(L)'
;MPYPFAVFYCHSQKGDTSLYEIVVEGENGGIVHAAAICHMDTSKWDADHVAFRVLNVLPGNSPVCHFFPPDNLVWVPLSSTP
;
A
#
# COMPACT_ATOMS: atom_id res chain seq x y z
N MET A 1 -16.06 14.37 22.36
CA MET A 1 -15.55 13.31 23.24
C MET A 1 -14.39 12.64 22.51
N PRO A 2 -13.13 12.78 22.96
CA PRO A 2 -12.02 12.03 22.38
C PRO A 2 -12.20 10.54 22.66
N TYR A 3 -11.83 9.69 21.69
CA TYR A 3 -11.90 8.23 21.87
C TYR A 3 -10.91 7.79 22.95
N PRO A 4 -11.27 6.81 23.80
CA PRO A 4 -10.39 6.31 24.87
C PRO A 4 -9.18 5.50 24.37
N PHE A 5 -9.16 5.17 23.07
CA PHE A 5 -8.10 4.41 22.41
C PHE A 5 -7.79 5.01 21.04
N ALA A 6 -6.63 4.67 20.48
CA ALA A 6 -6.31 4.96 19.10
C ALA A 6 -7.30 4.23 18.17
N VAL A 7 -7.90 4.96 17.23
CA VAL A 7 -8.81 4.41 16.23
C VAL A 7 -8.11 4.51 14.88
N PHE A 8 -7.90 3.36 14.24
CA PHE A 8 -7.28 3.27 12.92
C PHE A 8 -8.34 2.89 11.88
N TYR A 9 -8.25 3.48 10.70
CA TYR A 9 -9.02 3.03 9.54
C TYR A 9 -8.31 1.85 8.88
N CYS A 10 -8.99 0.72 8.75
CA CYS A 10 -8.46 -0.42 8.01
C CYS A 10 -8.68 -0.20 6.50
N HIS A 11 -7.58 -0.11 5.75
CA HIS A 11 -7.62 -0.22 4.30
C HIS A 11 -7.27 -1.66 3.90
N SER A 12 -8.16 -2.32 3.14
CA SER A 12 -7.93 -3.65 2.61
C SER A 12 -8.60 -3.77 1.25
N GLN A 13 -7.87 -4.30 0.28
CA GLN A 13 -8.38 -4.59 -1.04
C GLN A 13 -8.50 -6.11 -1.20
N LYS A 14 -9.67 -6.57 -1.64
CA LYS A 14 -9.85 -7.99 -1.97
C LYS A 14 -9.07 -8.30 -3.25
N GLY A 15 -8.18 -9.28 -3.19
CA GLY A 15 -7.33 -9.69 -4.31
C GLY A 15 -5.88 -9.87 -3.86
N ASP A 16 -5.01 -10.14 -4.82
CA ASP A 16 -3.61 -10.37 -4.54
C ASP A 16 -2.90 -9.04 -4.23
N THR A 17 -2.22 -8.99 -3.10
CA THR A 17 -1.40 -7.85 -2.69
C THR A 17 -0.01 -8.31 -2.28
N SER A 18 1.00 -7.55 -2.66
CA SER A 18 2.39 -7.82 -2.32
C SER A 18 2.96 -6.67 -1.50
N LEU A 19 3.54 -6.99 -0.34
CA LEU A 19 4.22 -6.04 0.52
C LEU A 19 5.73 -6.09 0.26
N TYR A 20 6.36 -4.92 0.20
CA TYR A 20 7.77 -4.75 -0.04
C TYR A 20 8.37 -3.82 1.01
N GLU A 21 9.58 -4.14 1.46
CA GLU A 21 10.48 -3.18 2.08
C GLU A 21 11.40 -2.62 1.00
N ILE A 22 11.39 -1.30 0.84
CA ILE A 22 12.15 -0.60 -0.19
C ILE A 22 13.12 0.35 0.49
N VAL A 23 14.39 0.26 0.12
CA VAL A 23 15.42 1.22 0.55
C VAL A 23 15.34 2.44 -0.36
N VAL A 24 15.08 3.61 0.24
CA VAL A 24 14.96 4.90 -0.46
C VAL A 24 16.08 5.81 0.02
N GLU A 25 16.83 6.38 -0.92
CA GLU A 25 17.89 7.35 -0.66
C GLU A 25 17.41 8.76 -1.04
N GLY A 26 17.55 9.70 -0.12
CA GLY A 26 17.28 11.12 -0.37
C GLY A 26 18.49 11.82 -1.00
N GLU A 27 18.26 12.98 -1.62
CA GLU A 27 19.31 13.80 -2.24
C GLU A 27 20.44 14.21 -1.27
N ASN A 28 20.15 14.21 0.03
CA ASN A 28 21.11 14.48 1.10
C ASN A 28 21.91 13.24 1.56
N GLY A 29 21.76 12.09 0.87
CA GLY A 29 22.38 10.81 1.24
C GLY A 29 21.71 10.10 2.43
N GLY A 30 20.56 10.61 2.91
CA GLY A 30 19.78 9.96 3.95
C GLY A 30 19.12 8.69 3.42
N ILE A 31 19.21 7.59 4.16
CA ILE A 31 18.60 6.30 3.79
C ILE A 31 17.40 6.03 4.68
N VAL A 32 16.28 5.65 4.08
CA VAL A 32 15.06 5.24 4.77
C VAL A 32 14.59 3.89 4.24
N HIS A 33 14.21 3.01 5.17
CA HIS A 33 13.52 1.76 4.86
C HIS A 33 12.02 2.05 4.84
N ALA A 34 11.42 2.07 3.66
CA ALA A 34 10.02 2.40 3.45
C ALA A 34 9.21 1.14 3.11
N ALA A 35 8.04 1.00 3.72
CA ALA A 35 7.09 -0.02 3.33
C ALA A 35 6.29 0.45 2.10
N ALA A 36 6.16 -0.43 1.10
CA ALA A 36 5.30 -0.22 -0.05
C ALA A 36 4.42 -1.45 -0.27
N ILE A 37 3.16 -1.22 -0.66
CA ILE A 37 2.26 -2.29 -1.08
C ILE A 37 1.91 -2.12 -2.55
N CYS A 38 1.82 -3.23 -3.25
CA CYS A 38 1.27 -3.30 -4.59
C CYS A 38 -0.01 -4.12 -4.57
N HIS A 39 -1.07 -3.57 -5.16
CA HIS A 39 -2.29 -4.30 -5.49
C HIS A 39 -2.11 -4.91 -6.87
N MET A 40 -1.96 -6.23 -6.93
CA MET A 40 -1.57 -6.95 -8.14
C MET A 40 -2.73 -7.15 -9.10
N ASP A 41 -3.96 -7.29 -8.57
CA ASP A 41 -5.19 -7.32 -9.35
C ASP A 41 -6.03 -6.07 -9.07
N THR A 42 -6.11 -5.20 -10.08
CA THR A 42 -6.91 -3.97 -10.04
C THR A 42 -8.15 -4.06 -10.94
N SER A 43 -8.47 -5.24 -11.49
CA SER A 43 -9.57 -5.43 -12.46
C SER A 43 -10.96 -5.10 -11.90
N LYS A 44 -11.11 -5.20 -10.57
CA LYS A 44 -12.37 -4.94 -9.85
C LYS A 44 -12.43 -3.56 -9.19
N TRP A 45 -11.40 -2.73 -9.39
CA TRP A 45 -11.41 -1.38 -8.86
C TRP A 45 -12.38 -0.53 -9.66
N ASP A 46 -12.89 0.53 -9.03
CA ASP A 46 -13.68 1.53 -9.72
C ASP A 46 -12.85 2.12 -10.88
N ALA A 47 -13.40 2.14 -12.09
CA ALA A 47 -12.73 2.70 -13.26
C ALA A 47 -12.40 4.20 -13.08
N ASP A 48 -13.14 4.89 -12.21
CA ASP A 48 -12.88 6.28 -11.83
C ASP A 48 -11.90 6.45 -10.65
N HIS A 49 -11.32 5.36 -10.14
CA HIS A 49 -10.35 5.41 -9.06
C HIS A 49 -9.16 6.31 -9.42
N VAL A 50 -8.76 7.19 -8.50
CA VAL A 50 -7.77 8.24 -8.74
C VAL A 50 -6.42 7.72 -9.27
N ALA A 51 -6.03 6.51 -8.85
CA ALA A 51 -4.80 5.88 -9.31
C ALA A 51 -4.74 5.71 -10.84
N PHE A 52 -5.87 5.39 -11.49
CA PHE A 52 -5.94 5.21 -12.94
C PHE A 52 -5.74 6.52 -13.69
N ARG A 53 -6.17 7.64 -13.11
CA ARG A 53 -5.96 8.98 -13.67
C ARG A 53 -4.51 9.44 -13.49
N VAL A 54 -3.92 9.20 -12.32
CA VAL A 54 -2.54 9.60 -12.01
C VAL A 54 -1.52 8.79 -12.81
N LEU A 55 -1.74 7.48 -12.93
CA LEU A 55 -0.82 6.57 -13.62
C LEU A 55 -1.11 6.41 -15.11
N ASN A 56 -2.25 6.94 -15.58
CA ASN A 56 -2.72 6.81 -16.97
C ASN A 56 -2.82 5.35 -17.43
N VAL A 57 -3.46 4.51 -16.61
CA VAL A 57 -3.70 3.08 -16.88
C VAL A 57 -5.16 2.73 -16.65
N LEU A 58 -5.61 1.58 -17.18
CA LEU A 58 -6.97 1.07 -17.00
C LEU A 58 -7.03 -0.01 -15.91
N PRO A 59 -8.21 -0.27 -15.30
CA PRO A 59 -8.39 -1.38 -14.37
C PRO A 59 -7.90 -2.71 -14.92
N GLY A 60 -7.09 -3.43 -14.15
CA GLY A 60 -6.60 -4.77 -14.51
C GLY A 60 -5.41 -4.80 -15.48
N ASN A 61 -5.03 -3.67 -16.09
CA ASN A 61 -3.88 -3.64 -17.01
C ASN A 61 -2.53 -3.73 -16.28
N SER A 62 -2.46 -3.19 -15.06
CA SER A 62 -1.22 -3.17 -14.29
C SER A 62 -1.49 -3.18 -12.79
N PRO A 63 -0.53 -3.66 -11.98
CA PRO A 63 -0.53 -3.42 -10.55
C PRO A 63 -0.51 -1.92 -10.23
N VAL A 64 -1.10 -1.56 -9.09
CA VAL A 64 -0.98 -0.21 -8.53
C VAL A 64 -0.25 -0.31 -7.20
N CYS A 65 0.86 0.41 -7.08
CA CYS A 65 1.71 0.41 -5.88
C CYS A 65 1.72 1.78 -5.21
N HIS A 66 1.84 1.81 -3.89
CA HIS A 66 2.05 3.03 -3.13
C HIS A 66 2.87 2.77 -1.86
N PHE A 67 3.57 3.81 -1.40
CA PHE A 67 4.24 3.81 -0.12
C PHE A 67 3.23 4.05 1.02
N PHE A 68 3.55 3.52 2.20
CA PHE A 68 2.81 3.87 3.41
C PHE A 68 3.37 5.16 4.03
N PRO A 69 2.49 6.07 4.49
CA PRO A 69 2.90 7.13 5.40
C PRO A 69 3.51 6.56 6.69
N PRO A 70 4.37 7.31 7.39
CA PRO A 70 5.13 6.81 8.54
C PRO A 70 4.27 6.45 9.77
N ASP A 71 3.05 6.96 9.85
CA ASP A 71 2.08 6.69 10.93
C ASP A 71 1.11 5.55 10.60
N ASN A 72 1.25 4.93 9.42
CA ASN A 72 0.45 3.79 9.01
C ASN A 72 1.09 2.48 9.49
N LEU A 73 0.25 1.49 9.71
CA LEU A 73 0.66 0.18 10.20
C LEU A 73 0.20 -0.89 9.18
N VAL A 74 0.94 -2.00 9.09
CA VAL A 74 0.62 -3.12 8.20
C VAL A 74 0.62 -4.42 8.99
N TRP A 75 -0.44 -5.22 8.85
CA TRP A 75 -0.61 -6.49 9.53
C TRP A 75 -0.29 -7.60 8.56
N VAL A 76 0.87 -8.21 8.75
CA VAL A 76 1.28 -9.38 7.97
C VAL A 76 0.86 -10.66 8.69
N PRO A 77 0.30 -11.65 7.99
CA PRO A 77 0.10 -12.96 8.59
C PRO A 77 1.47 -13.52 8.98
N LEU A 78 1.54 -14.15 10.15
CA LEU A 78 2.71 -14.94 10.49
C LEU A 78 2.83 -16.02 9.42
N SER A 79 3.96 -16.08 8.71
CA SER A 79 4.28 -17.25 7.92
C SER A 79 4.27 -18.43 8.88
N SER A 80 3.31 -19.35 8.73
CA SER A 80 3.44 -20.66 9.36
C SER A 80 4.69 -21.29 8.76
N THR A 81 5.82 -21.18 9.46
CA THR A 81 6.99 -21.99 9.18
C THR A 81 6.52 -23.46 9.21
N PRO A 82 6.74 -24.25 8.16
CA PRO A 82 6.61 -25.71 8.28
C PRO A 82 7.50 -26.25 9.40
#